data_AF-A0A6J4HBT8-F1
#
_entry.id   AF-A0A6J4HBT8-F1
#
_cell.length_a   1.000
_cell.length_b   1.000
_cell.length_c   1.000
_cell.angle_alpha   90.00
_cell.angle_beta   90.00
_cell.angle_gamma   90.00
#
_symmetry.space_group_name_H-M   'P 1'
#
loop_
_entity.id
_entity.type
_entity.pdbx_description
1 polymer ?
#
loop_
_entity_poly.entity_id
_entity_poly.type
_entity_poly.pdbx_seq_one_letter_code
_entity_poly.pdbx_strand_id
1 'polypeptide(L)'
;MGVVGDGRRLVTVVEQQAPVPRAEALDLRSEALWLDLVCEAPLEHWSVGLEAFGVALDEPGDAFRGLRGDRIGVGLDLGWESSGEAVALGTQGYELACEVHGEVLLGDEVLTFDGWGSRRHTWGVNDWRAGASSFGAGQLDDGSRWAVSVPVPGGATSHPVGAWVRDDGAGRADGLPGVVTVGFDGQELVNEVRHLSPVPLDDGGRSARAVHALCHSTTGDGRAGAAWVVLVRPGS
;
A
#
# COMPACT_ATOMS: atom_id res chain seq x y z
N MET A 1 6.46 3.02 -4.51
CA MET A 1 6.60 2.83 -3.05
C MET A 1 6.68 4.20 -2.38
N GLY A 2 6.12 4.38 -1.18
CA GLY A 2 6.31 5.61 -0.41
C GLY A 2 6.72 5.33 1.03
N VAL A 3 7.60 6.17 1.57
CA VAL A 3 8.00 6.20 2.98
C VAL A 3 7.41 7.46 3.61
N VAL A 4 6.72 7.30 4.73
CA VAL A 4 5.98 8.34 5.44
C VAL A 4 6.20 8.23 6.94
N GLY A 5 6.01 9.33 7.66
CA GLY A 5 6.04 9.33 9.12
C GLY A 5 5.76 10.71 9.70
N ASP A 6 5.52 10.77 11.00
CA ASP A 6 5.26 12.04 11.70
C ASP A 6 6.43 13.01 11.56
N GLY A 7 6.09 14.26 11.21
CA GLY A 7 7.07 15.33 11.00
C GLY A 7 7.97 15.15 9.77
N ARG A 8 7.69 14.19 8.89
CA ARG A 8 8.50 13.88 7.71
C ARG A 8 7.73 14.15 6.42
N ARG A 9 8.45 14.59 5.38
CA ARG A 9 7.94 14.65 4.01
C ARG A 9 7.73 13.23 3.48
N LEU A 10 6.72 13.04 2.64
CA LEU A 10 6.57 11.82 1.86
C LEU A 10 7.77 11.67 0.92
N VAL A 11 8.49 10.57 1.03
CA VAL A 11 9.50 10.17 0.03
C VAL A 11 8.89 9.09 -0.84
N THR A 12 8.75 9.34 -2.14
CA THR A 12 8.14 8.38 -3.07
C THR A 12 9.12 7.95 -4.16
N VAL A 13 9.11 6.65 -4.46
CA VAL A 13 9.82 6.04 -5.59
C VAL A 13 8.76 5.58 -6.58
N VAL A 14 8.78 6.17 -7.78
CA VAL A 14 7.87 5.88 -8.89
C VAL A 14 8.68 5.61 -10.14
N GLU A 15 8.59 4.39 -10.65
CA GLU A 15 9.23 3.96 -11.90
C GLU A 15 8.20 3.17 -12.70
N GLN A 16 7.51 3.84 -13.63
CA GLN A 16 6.46 3.22 -14.45
C GLN A 16 7.01 2.57 -15.73
N GLN A 17 8.23 2.90 -16.13
CA GLN A 17 8.85 2.42 -17.37
C GLN A 17 9.84 1.28 -17.12
N ALA A 18 9.93 0.80 -15.88
CA ALA A 18 10.74 -0.37 -15.59
C ALA A 18 10.25 -1.60 -16.38
N PRO A 19 11.19 -2.47 -16.80
CA PRO A 19 10.85 -3.71 -17.46
C PRO A 19 10.08 -4.62 -16.50
N VAL A 20 9.17 -5.41 -17.06
CA VAL A 20 8.54 -6.51 -16.32
C VAL A 20 9.64 -7.52 -15.93
N PRO A 21 9.67 -8.01 -14.67
CA PRO A 21 10.60 -9.04 -14.23
C PRO A 21 10.58 -10.28 -15.15
N ARG A 22 11.73 -10.93 -15.30
CA ARG A 22 11.85 -12.10 -16.17
C ARG A 22 11.46 -13.38 -15.42
N ALA A 23 10.58 -14.18 -16.03
CA ALA A 23 10.27 -15.55 -15.59
C ALA A 23 9.94 -15.65 -14.08
N GLU A 24 10.65 -16.50 -13.34
CA GLU A 24 10.44 -16.77 -11.91
C GLU A 24 11.13 -15.74 -10.99
N ALA A 25 11.93 -14.83 -11.54
CA ALA A 25 12.60 -13.81 -10.76
C ALA A 25 11.65 -12.63 -10.49
N LEU A 26 11.79 -12.05 -9.29
CA LEU A 26 11.05 -10.86 -8.87
C LEU A 26 11.99 -9.67 -8.64
N ASP A 27 13.07 -9.64 -9.42
CA ASP A 27 13.99 -8.51 -9.48
C ASP A 27 13.59 -7.53 -10.60
N LEU A 28 13.80 -6.25 -10.33
CA LEU A 28 13.51 -5.17 -11.27
C LEU A 28 14.68 -4.20 -11.30
N ARG A 29 15.15 -3.91 -12.52
CA ARG A 29 16.32 -3.06 -12.77
C ARG A 29 15.97 -1.96 -13.77
N SER A 30 16.19 -0.71 -13.38
CA SER A 30 16.23 0.47 -14.25
C SER A 30 17.45 1.33 -13.90
N GLU A 31 17.61 2.49 -14.56
CA GLU A 31 18.71 3.42 -14.26
C GLU A 31 18.66 3.95 -12.82
N ALA A 32 17.46 4.12 -12.25
CA ALA A 32 17.24 4.75 -10.95
C ALA A 32 16.65 3.80 -9.89
N LEU A 33 16.56 2.51 -10.19
CA LEU A 33 15.89 1.51 -9.37
C LEU A 33 16.54 0.12 -9.50
N TRP A 34 16.93 -0.45 -8.37
CA TRP A 34 17.16 -1.86 -8.18
C TRP A 34 16.22 -2.33 -7.08
N LEU A 35 15.28 -3.20 -7.43
CA LEU A 35 14.45 -3.95 -6.50
C LEU A 35 14.78 -5.44 -6.61
N ASP A 36 14.81 -6.14 -5.48
CA ASP A 36 14.85 -7.60 -5.41
C ASP A 36 13.85 -8.08 -4.36
N LEU A 37 13.01 -9.05 -4.73
CA LEU A 37 12.03 -9.69 -3.85
C LEU A 37 12.34 -11.18 -3.81
N VAL A 38 12.83 -11.65 -2.66
CA VAL A 38 13.25 -13.03 -2.48
C VAL A 38 12.22 -13.78 -1.64
N CYS A 39 11.68 -14.87 -2.20
CA CYS A 39 10.88 -15.83 -1.46
C CYS A 39 11.83 -16.80 -0.73
N GLU A 40 12.18 -16.47 0.51
CA GLU A 40 13.06 -17.31 1.35
C GLU A 40 12.34 -18.60 1.76
N ALA A 41 11.09 -18.48 2.19
CA ALA A 41 10.22 -19.60 2.52
C ALA A 41 8.77 -19.29 2.10
N PRO A 42 8.15 -20.09 1.20
CA PRO A 42 6.79 -19.85 0.73
C PRO A 42 5.79 -19.71 1.88
N LEU A 43 4.93 -18.68 1.81
CA LEU A 43 3.97 -18.33 2.86
C LEU A 43 4.56 -17.98 4.24
N GLU A 44 5.88 -18.01 4.42
CA GLU A 44 6.54 -17.83 5.71
C GLU A 44 7.46 -16.61 5.74
N HIS A 45 8.44 -16.52 4.84
CA HIS A 45 9.48 -15.50 4.93
C HIS A 45 9.86 -14.94 3.55
N TRP A 46 9.92 -13.61 3.46
CA TRP A 46 10.32 -12.86 2.28
C TRP A 46 11.33 -11.77 2.63
N SER A 47 12.30 -11.56 1.75
CA SER A 47 13.25 -10.44 1.85
C SER A 47 13.03 -9.45 0.72
N VAL A 48 13.13 -8.16 1.04
CA VAL A 48 12.97 -7.04 0.10
C VAL A 48 14.22 -6.19 0.16
N GLY A 49 14.98 -6.22 -0.93
CA GLY A 49 16.09 -5.32 -1.18
C GLY A 49 15.66 -4.21 -2.14
N LEU A 50 15.90 -2.95 -1.78
CA LEU A 50 15.68 -1.81 -2.65
C LEU A 50 16.89 -0.87 -2.61
N GLU A 51 17.34 -0.43 -3.77
CA GLU A 51 18.20 0.73 -3.95
C GLU A 51 17.61 1.61 -5.04
N ALA A 52 17.24 2.85 -4.70
CA ALA A 52 16.57 3.73 -5.64
C ALA A 52 16.86 5.21 -5.35
N PHE A 53 16.45 6.06 -6.29
CA PHE A 53 16.24 7.48 -6.00
C PHE A 53 14.75 7.77 -5.90
N GLY A 54 14.34 8.29 -4.75
CA GLY A 54 13.01 8.83 -4.53
C GLY A 54 12.95 10.34 -4.64
N VAL A 55 11.75 10.88 -4.53
CA VAL A 55 11.48 12.31 -4.43
C VAL A 55 10.78 12.59 -3.10
N ALA A 56 11.39 13.46 -2.28
CA ALA A 56 10.77 14.02 -1.10
C ALA A 56 9.84 15.17 -1.51
N LEU A 57 8.52 14.98 -1.37
CA LEU A 57 7.50 15.93 -1.76
C LEU A 57 7.17 16.90 -0.62
N ASP A 58 6.92 18.16 -0.96
CA ASP A 58 6.49 19.16 0.02
C ASP A 58 5.09 18.84 0.54
N GLU A 59 4.16 18.51 -0.36
CA GLU A 59 2.83 18.00 -0.03
C GLU A 59 2.55 16.66 -0.74
N PRO A 60 1.86 15.69 -0.10
CA PRO A 60 1.55 14.41 -0.74
C PRO A 60 0.84 14.53 -2.09
N GLY A 61 -0.04 15.53 -2.24
CA GLY A 61 -0.78 15.78 -3.48
C GLY A 61 0.10 16.17 -4.67
N ASP A 62 1.35 16.60 -4.45
CA ASP A 62 2.30 16.93 -5.53
C ASP A 62 2.72 15.71 -6.35
N ALA A 63 2.46 14.49 -5.83
CA ALA A 63 2.58 13.25 -6.59
C ALA A 63 1.74 13.25 -7.87
N PHE A 64 0.59 13.94 -7.88
CA PHE A 64 -0.26 14.09 -9.07
C PHE A 64 0.09 15.32 -9.91
N ARG A 65 1.06 16.13 -9.49
CA ARG A 65 1.49 17.39 -10.15
C ARG A 65 2.90 17.26 -10.75
N GLY A 66 3.29 16.04 -11.09
CA GLY A 66 4.56 15.74 -11.76
C GLY A 66 5.71 15.41 -10.81
N LEU A 67 5.43 15.02 -9.56
CA LEU A 67 6.44 14.50 -8.62
C LEU A 67 7.63 15.46 -8.43
N ARG A 68 7.33 16.76 -8.22
CA ARG A 68 8.36 17.78 -8.01
C ARG A 68 8.74 17.84 -6.54
N GLY A 69 10.03 17.73 -6.25
CA GLY A 69 10.58 17.76 -4.89
C GLY A 69 12.07 17.46 -4.90
N ASP A 70 12.61 17.16 -3.72
CA ASP A 70 14.05 16.90 -3.57
C ASP A 70 14.37 15.44 -3.88
N ARG A 71 15.35 15.21 -4.75
CA ARG A 71 15.85 13.86 -5.03
C ARG A 71 16.64 13.35 -3.82
N ILE A 72 16.27 12.18 -3.31
CA ILE A 72 16.89 11.53 -2.15
C ILE A 72 17.17 10.07 -2.45
N GLY A 73 18.30 9.54 -1.96
CA GLY A 73 18.58 8.10 -2.01
C GLY A 73 17.61 7.35 -1.10
N VAL A 74 17.09 6.22 -1.57
CA VAL A 74 16.16 5.38 -0.81
C VAL A 74 16.67 3.95 -0.86
N GLY A 75 16.81 3.34 0.32
CA GLY A 75 17.17 1.94 0.45
C GLY A 75 16.18 1.18 1.33
N LEU A 76 15.95 -0.09 1.02
CA LEU A 76 15.30 -1.03 1.92
C LEU A 76 16.16 -2.28 2.05
N ASP A 77 16.32 -2.75 3.27
CA ASP A 77 16.76 -4.10 3.60
C ASP A 77 15.81 -4.62 4.67
N LEU A 78 14.71 -5.25 4.24
CA LEU A 78 13.60 -5.61 5.11
C LEU A 78 13.17 -7.06 4.91
N GLY A 79 12.94 -7.76 6.02
CA GLY A 79 12.37 -9.11 6.06
C GLY A 79 10.90 -9.07 6.52
N TRP A 80 10.04 -9.82 5.83
CA TRP A 80 8.65 -10.06 6.21
C TRP A 80 8.50 -11.50 6.67
N GLU A 81 8.17 -11.69 7.94
CA GLU A 81 7.81 -12.98 8.51
C GLU A 81 6.29 -13.07 8.70
N SER A 82 5.66 -14.10 8.16
CA SER A 82 4.22 -14.31 8.33
C SER A 82 3.88 -14.60 9.79
N SER A 83 2.91 -13.88 10.32
CA SER A 83 2.48 -13.94 11.72
C SER A 83 1.10 -14.60 11.87
N GLY A 84 0.61 -15.27 10.82
CA GLY A 84 -0.72 -15.86 10.75
C GLY A 84 -0.95 -16.63 9.46
N GLU A 85 -2.12 -17.25 9.34
CA GLU A 85 -2.49 -18.01 8.14
C GLU A 85 -2.84 -17.09 6.96
N ALA A 86 -2.64 -17.61 5.75
CA ALA A 86 -3.04 -16.92 4.53
C ALA A 86 -4.56 -16.82 4.45
N VAL A 87 -5.08 -15.61 4.34
CA VAL A 87 -6.51 -15.34 4.14
C VAL A 87 -6.78 -15.22 2.66
N ALA A 88 -7.60 -16.11 2.11
CA ALA A 88 -7.93 -16.11 0.69
C ALA A 88 -8.64 -14.81 0.24
N LEU A 89 -8.16 -14.21 -0.85
CA LEU A 89 -8.81 -13.13 -1.60
C LEU A 89 -9.72 -13.76 -2.67
N GLY A 90 -10.71 -14.55 -2.24
CA GLY A 90 -11.52 -15.35 -3.17
C GLY A 90 -10.65 -16.31 -3.99
N THR A 91 -10.77 -16.27 -5.32
CA THR A 91 -9.99 -17.13 -6.24
C THR A 91 -8.78 -16.44 -6.87
N GLN A 92 -8.47 -15.20 -6.46
CA GLN A 92 -7.53 -14.30 -7.16
C GLN A 92 -6.38 -13.81 -6.28
N GLY A 93 -6.19 -14.39 -5.10
CA GLY A 93 -5.10 -13.98 -4.23
C GLY A 93 -5.17 -14.53 -2.82
N TYR A 94 -4.22 -14.10 -2.00
CA TYR A 94 -4.26 -14.20 -0.54
C TYR A 94 -3.62 -12.95 0.10
N GLU A 95 -4.01 -12.66 1.34
CA GLU A 95 -3.35 -11.72 2.26
C GLU A 95 -2.71 -12.50 3.40
N LEU A 96 -1.51 -12.11 3.80
CA LEU A 96 -0.82 -12.61 4.98
C LEU A 96 -0.51 -11.47 5.92
N ALA A 97 -0.87 -11.61 7.18
CA ALA A 97 -0.36 -10.79 8.26
C ALA A 97 1.14 -11.08 8.47
N CYS A 98 1.94 -10.04 8.70
CA CYS A 98 3.38 -10.19 8.91
C CYS A 98 3.88 -9.40 10.12
N GLU A 99 5.03 -9.80 10.63
CA GLU A 99 6.01 -8.95 11.32
C GLU A 99 7.11 -8.57 10.31
N VAL A 100 7.62 -7.36 10.41
CA VAL A 100 8.60 -6.79 9.48
C VAL A 100 9.76 -6.24 10.26
N HIS A 101 10.96 -6.62 9.87
CA HIS A 101 12.20 -6.23 10.54
C HIS A 101 13.25 -5.79 9.52
N GLY A 102 14.10 -4.85 9.90
CA GLY A 102 15.29 -4.47 9.12
C GLY A 102 15.50 -2.96 9.09
N GLU A 103 15.91 -2.44 7.93
CA GLU A 103 16.34 -1.05 7.79
C GLU A 103 15.68 -0.35 6.59
N VAL A 104 15.31 0.91 6.82
CA VAL A 104 14.90 1.87 5.79
C VAL A 104 15.94 2.97 5.71
N LEU A 105 16.57 3.14 4.56
CA LEU A 105 17.59 4.14 4.33
C LEU A 105 16.98 5.32 3.56
N LEU A 106 17.20 6.54 4.06
CA LEU A 106 16.71 7.79 3.46
C LEU A 106 17.82 8.84 3.44
N GLY A 107 18.43 9.06 2.28
CA GLY A 107 19.59 9.93 2.16
C GLY A 107 20.74 9.40 3.02
N ASP A 108 21.13 10.17 4.04
CA ASP A 108 22.19 9.80 4.99
C ASP A 108 21.64 9.16 6.28
N GLU A 109 20.31 8.97 6.39
CA GLU A 109 19.65 8.39 7.56
C GLU A 109 19.40 6.90 7.37
N VAL A 110 19.61 6.14 8.46
CA VAL A 110 19.22 4.72 8.56
C VAL A 110 18.19 4.61 9.69
N LEU A 111 17.02 4.08 9.36
CA LEU A 111 15.91 3.87 10.27
C LEU A 111 15.74 2.36 10.48
N THR A 112 15.96 1.88 11.70
CA THR A 112 15.55 0.52 12.06
C THR A 112 14.03 0.44 12.04
N PHE A 113 13.50 -0.55 11.34
CA PHE A 113 12.10 -0.90 11.33
C PHE A 113 11.89 -2.20 12.10
N ASP A 114 10.95 -2.18 13.02
CA ASP A 114 10.49 -3.34 13.78
C ASP A 114 9.01 -3.14 14.08
N GLY A 115 8.15 -3.88 13.38
CA GLY A 115 6.71 -3.74 13.55
C GLY A 115 5.90 -4.58 12.58
N TRP A 116 4.59 -4.46 12.67
CA TRP A 116 3.69 -5.25 11.86
C TRP A 116 3.66 -4.81 10.39
N GLY A 117 3.25 -5.74 9.52
CA GLY A 117 2.95 -5.47 8.12
C GLY A 117 1.94 -6.46 7.57
N SER A 118 1.75 -6.44 6.25
CA SER A 118 1.12 -7.53 5.53
C SER A 118 1.83 -7.78 4.21
N ARG A 119 1.52 -8.93 3.64
CA ARG A 119 1.90 -9.31 2.30
C ARG A 119 0.67 -9.77 1.55
N ARG A 120 0.39 -9.07 0.46
CA ARG A 120 -0.65 -9.43 -0.50
C ARG A 120 -0.03 -10.11 -1.71
N HIS A 121 -0.58 -11.23 -2.13
CA HIS A 121 -0.30 -11.83 -3.43
C HIS A 121 -1.60 -11.95 -4.21
N THR A 122 -1.67 -11.34 -5.39
CA THR A 122 -2.84 -11.41 -6.29
C THR A 122 -2.42 -11.90 -7.66
N TRP A 123 -3.27 -12.70 -8.30
CA TRP A 123 -3.06 -13.21 -9.65
C TRP A 123 -4.28 -12.99 -10.54
N GLY A 124 -4.06 -13.12 -11.85
CA GLY A 124 -5.03 -12.77 -12.87
C GLY A 124 -4.89 -11.33 -13.33
N VAL A 125 -5.87 -10.84 -14.10
CA VAL A 125 -5.85 -9.48 -14.66
C VAL A 125 -6.35 -8.49 -13.61
N ASN A 126 -5.44 -7.67 -13.09
CA ASN A 126 -5.79 -6.49 -12.31
C ASN A 126 -5.97 -5.28 -13.24
N ASP A 127 -7.17 -5.14 -13.81
CA ASP A 127 -7.50 -4.01 -14.69
C ASP A 127 -7.95 -2.81 -13.86
N TRP A 128 -6.99 -2.06 -13.33
CA TRP A 128 -7.24 -0.79 -12.63
C TRP A 128 -7.97 0.25 -13.50
N ARG A 129 -8.04 0.04 -14.83
CA ARG A 129 -8.75 0.90 -15.77
C ARG A 129 -10.25 0.62 -15.81
N ALA A 130 -10.67 -0.56 -15.34
CA ALA A 130 -12.06 -1.01 -15.47
C ALA A 130 -13.00 -0.26 -14.50
N GLY A 131 -12.46 0.36 -13.45
CA GLY A 131 -13.21 1.21 -12.54
C GLY A 131 -12.50 1.41 -11.20
N ALA A 132 -13.21 2.02 -10.26
CA ALA A 132 -12.66 2.23 -8.92
C ALA A 132 -12.57 0.92 -8.14
N SER A 133 -11.47 0.73 -7.42
CA SER A 133 -11.27 -0.39 -6.51
C SER A 133 -10.64 0.11 -5.20
N SER A 134 -10.71 -0.71 -4.16
CA SER A 134 -10.09 -0.39 -2.88
C SER A 134 -9.65 -1.64 -2.17
N PHE A 135 -8.57 -1.54 -1.41
CA PHE A 135 -8.10 -2.64 -0.58
C PHE A 135 -7.36 -2.12 0.63
N GLY A 136 -7.23 -2.92 1.67
CA GLY A 136 -6.54 -2.50 2.88
C GLY A 136 -6.37 -3.65 3.84
N ALA A 137 -5.54 -3.44 4.84
CA ALA A 137 -5.41 -4.31 5.99
C ALA A 137 -4.97 -3.50 7.19
N GLY A 138 -5.20 -4.06 8.38
CA GLY A 138 -4.81 -3.42 9.63
C GLY A 138 -4.68 -4.40 10.78
N GLN A 139 -4.06 -3.90 11.83
CA GLN A 139 -3.92 -4.55 13.11
C GLN A 139 -4.40 -3.61 14.21
N LEU A 140 -5.28 -4.13 15.07
CA LEU A 140 -5.71 -3.46 16.30
C LEU A 140 -4.72 -3.74 17.42
N ASP A 141 -4.69 -2.87 18.43
CA ASP A 141 -3.80 -2.93 19.59
C ASP A 141 -3.98 -4.21 20.43
N ASP A 142 -5.14 -4.86 20.32
CA ASP A 142 -5.42 -6.16 20.94
C ASP A 142 -4.88 -7.37 20.13
N GLY A 143 -4.20 -7.10 19.01
CA GLY A 143 -3.64 -8.09 18.09
C GLY A 143 -4.61 -8.57 17.02
N SER A 144 -5.89 -8.19 17.06
CA SER A 144 -6.87 -8.51 16.01
C SER A 144 -6.45 -7.92 14.67
N ARG A 145 -6.59 -8.69 13.59
CA ARG A 145 -6.22 -8.25 12.25
C ARG A 145 -7.40 -8.32 11.30
N TRP A 146 -7.38 -7.49 10.27
CA TRP A 146 -8.40 -7.49 9.22
C TRP A 146 -7.78 -7.18 7.86
N ALA A 147 -8.45 -7.63 6.80
CA ALA A 147 -8.08 -7.33 5.42
C ALA A 147 -9.34 -7.20 4.56
N VAL A 148 -9.29 -6.30 3.59
CA VAL A 148 -10.40 -6.03 2.67
C VAL A 148 -9.90 -5.84 1.24
N SER A 149 -10.77 -6.18 0.29
CA SER A 149 -10.55 -6.10 -1.15
C SER A 149 -11.92 -5.90 -1.77
N VAL A 150 -12.16 -4.68 -2.24
CA VAL A 150 -13.36 -4.26 -2.93
C VAL A 150 -12.96 -4.10 -4.40
N PRO A 151 -13.31 -5.06 -5.26
CA PRO A 151 -12.94 -5.03 -6.67
C PRO A 151 -13.70 -3.90 -7.39
N VAL A 152 -13.28 -3.65 -8.63
CA VAL A 152 -14.05 -2.88 -9.61
C VAL A 152 -15.50 -3.40 -9.68
N PRO A 153 -16.54 -2.54 -9.84
CA PRO A 153 -17.90 -3.01 -10.12
C PRO A 153 -17.93 -4.02 -11.28
N GLY A 154 -18.35 -5.26 -11.02
CA GLY A 154 -18.36 -6.37 -11.99
C GLY A 154 -17.12 -7.28 -11.97
N GLY A 155 -16.10 -6.95 -11.16
CA GLY A 155 -15.01 -7.85 -10.82
C GLY A 155 -15.43 -8.89 -9.77
N ALA A 156 -14.73 -10.03 -9.73
CA ALA A 156 -14.99 -11.06 -8.72
C ALA A 156 -14.77 -10.50 -7.31
N THR A 157 -15.79 -10.60 -6.44
CA THR A 157 -15.68 -10.23 -5.03
C THR A 157 -14.72 -11.17 -4.32
N SER A 158 -13.72 -10.60 -3.66
CA SER A 158 -12.59 -11.33 -3.06
C SER A 158 -12.35 -10.91 -1.62
N HIS A 159 -13.42 -10.79 -0.81
CA HIS A 159 -13.39 -10.67 0.66
C HIS A 159 -14.82 -10.67 1.21
N PRO A 160 -15.07 -10.78 2.54
CA PRO A 160 -16.31 -11.37 3.03
C PRO A 160 -17.50 -10.68 2.38
N VAL A 161 -18.44 -11.49 1.91
CA VAL A 161 -19.58 -11.03 1.12
C VAL A 161 -20.19 -9.81 1.81
N GLY A 162 -20.16 -8.66 1.13
CA GLY A 162 -20.66 -7.39 1.68
C GLY A 162 -19.59 -6.42 2.17
N ALA A 163 -18.30 -6.66 1.94
CA ALA A 163 -17.27 -5.68 2.25
C ALA A 163 -17.36 -4.42 1.36
N TRP A 164 -17.14 -3.24 1.95
CA TRP A 164 -17.18 -1.96 1.24
C TRP A 164 -16.15 -0.98 1.83
N VAL A 165 -15.71 -0.03 1.00
CA VAL A 165 -14.84 1.07 1.39
C VAL A 165 -15.48 2.37 0.93
N ARG A 166 -15.64 3.33 1.83
CA ARG A 166 -16.18 4.65 1.54
C ARG A 166 -15.14 5.71 1.90
N ASP A 167 -14.85 6.58 0.96
CA ASP A 167 -14.16 7.84 1.24
C ASP A 167 -15.22 8.81 1.78
N ASP A 168 -15.14 9.13 3.07
CA ASP A 168 -16.14 9.99 3.73
C ASP A 168 -15.93 11.47 3.42
N GLY A 169 -14.92 11.82 2.63
CA GLY A 169 -14.82 13.16 2.06
C GLY A 169 -14.63 14.26 3.09
N ALA A 170 -14.19 13.94 4.32
CA ALA A 170 -13.54 14.91 5.22
C ALA A 170 -12.15 15.30 4.65
N GLY A 171 -12.11 15.55 3.34
CA GLY A 171 -10.95 15.58 2.51
C GLY A 171 -10.04 16.72 2.92
N ARG A 172 -8.74 16.44 2.88
CA ARG A 172 -7.72 17.47 3.02
C ARG A 172 -7.93 18.52 1.93
N ALA A 173 -7.42 19.73 2.14
CA ALA A 173 -7.64 20.87 1.23
C ALA A 173 -7.22 20.59 -0.23
N ASP A 174 -6.40 19.57 -0.47
CA ASP A 174 -5.92 19.11 -1.77
C ASP A 174 -6.82 18.04 -2.44
N GLY A 175 -7.94 17.66 -1.82
CA GLY A 175 -8.87 16.66 -2.34
C GLY A 175 -8.45 15.20 -2.07
N LEU A 176 -7.44 14.99 -1.22
CA LEU A 176 -7.06 13.66 -0.74
C LEU A 176 -7.91 13.20 0.45
N PRO A 177 -8.09 11.89 0.66
CA PRO A 177 -8.91 11.36 1.75
C PRO A 177 -8.35 11.80 3.11
N GLY A 178 -9.26 12.27 3.98
CA GLY A 178 -8.96 12.53 5.39
C GLY A 178 -9.51 11.45 6.32
N VAL A 179 -10.61 10.81 5.93
CA VAL A 179 -11.23 9.69 6.65
C VAL A 179 -11.74 8.67 5.63
N VAL A 180 -11.49 7.40 5.92
CA VAL A 180 -11.97 6.28 5.11
C VAL A 180 -12.71 5.30 6.01
N THR A 181 -13.95 4.96 5.69
CA THR A 181 -14.69 3.94 6.41
C THR A 181 -14.63 2.61 5.66
N VAL A 182 -14.31 1.55 6.40
CA VAL A 182 -14.27 0.17 5.91
C VAL A 182 -15.33 -0.64 6.63
N GLY A 183 -16.21 -1.30 5.89
CA GLY A 183 -17.21 -2.21 6.45
C GLY A 183 -17.02 -3.63 5.96
N PHE A 184 -17.17 -4.62 6.85
CA PHE A 184 -17.18 -6.05 6.55
C PHE A 184 -17.85 -6.82 7.69
N ASP A 185 -18.52 -7.94 7.41
CA ASP A 185 -19.14 -8.82 8.43
C ASP A 185 -20.03 -8.10 9.47
N GLY A 186 -20.72 -7.04 9.05
CA GLY A 186 -21.56 -6.22 9.94
C GLY A 186 -20.78 -5.32 10.91
N GLN A 187 -19.45 -5.28 10.80
CA GLN A 187 -18.57 -4.34 11.49
C GLN A 187 -18.27 -3.13 10.60
N GLU A 188 -17.98 -2.00 11.24
CA GLU A 188 -17.53 -0.77 10.60
C GLU A 188 -16.29 -0.25 11.33
N LEU A 189 -15.25 0.08 10.56
CA LEU A 189 -14.00 0.63 11.03
C LEU A 189 -13.82 2.01 10.42
N VAL A 190 -13.64 3.01 11.27
CA VAL A 190 -13.32 4.39 10.88
C VAL A 190 -11.81 4.52 10.83
N ASN A 191 -11.28 4.88 9.67
CA ASN A 191 -9.84 5.04 9.46
C ASN A 191 -9.51 6.51 9.26
N GLU A 192 -8.96 7.15 10.29
CA GLU A 192 -8.45 8.51 10.24
C GLU A 192 -7.08 8.53 9.55
N VAL A 193 -6.98 9.22 8.42
CA VAL A 193 -5.77 9.24 7.61
C VAL A 193 -4.69 10.07 8.31
N ARG A 194 -3.56 9.42 8.61
CA ARG A 194 -2.38 10.04 9.22
C ARG A 194 -1.40 10.49 8.14
N HIS A 195 -1.09 9.59 7.21
CA HIS A 195 -0.15 9.83 6.14
C HIS A 195 -0.66 9.29 4.81
N LEU A 196 -0.16 9.88 3.73
CA LEU A 196 -0.56 9.57 2.37
C LEU A 196 0.68 9.31 1.53
N SER A 197 0.60 8.30 0.67
CA SER A 197 1.54 8.05 -0.42
C SER A 197 0.74 7.90 -1.72
N PRO A 198 0.36 9.00 -2.37
CA PRO A 198 -0.33 8.95 -3.65
C PRO A 198 0.63 8.52 -4.77
N VAL A 199 0.12 7.76 -5.72
CA VAL A 199 0.86 7.23 -6.86
C VAL A 199 0.04 7.50 -8.13
N PRO A 200 0.55 8.31 -9.08
CA PRO A 200 -0.04 8.38 -10.41
C PRO A 200 0.17 7.05 -11.11
N LEU A 201 -0.86 6.58 -11.83
CA LEU A 201 -0.79 5.43 -12.72
C LEU A 201 -1.06 5.93 -14.14
N ASP A 202 -0.21 5.57 -15.09
CA ASP A 202 -0.35 5.90 -16.51
C ASP A 202 0.22 4.75 -17.34
N ASP A 203 -0.42 4.46 -18.46
CA ASP A 203 0.01 3.44 -19.43
C ASP A 203 0.22 4.00 -20.85
N GLY A 204 0.19 5.32 -21.01
CA GLY A 204 0.30 6.00 -22.29
C GLY A 204 -1.03 6.22 -23.02
N GLY A 205 -2.16 5.79 -22.43
CA GLY A 205 -3.49 6.04 -22.98
C GLY A 205 -4.59 6.26 -21.94
N ARG A 206 -4.43 5.74 -20.73
CA ARG A 206 -5.33 5.95 -19.58
C ARG A 206 -4.53 6.26 -18.34
N SER A 207 -5.14 7.03 -17.44
CA SER A 207 -4.56 7.33 -16.14
C SER A 207 -5.45 6.87 -15.00
N ALA A 208 -4.87 6.67 -13.83
CA ALA A 208 -5.57 6.50 -12.58
C ALA A 208 -4.76 7.10 -11.43
N ARG A 209 -5.42 7.24 -10.29
CA ARG A 209 -4.84 7.71 -9.04
C ARG A 209 -4.99 6.61 -8.02
N ALA A 210 -3.86 6.08 -7.55
CA ALA A 210 -3.83 5.26 -6.36
C ALA A 210 -3.43 6.13 -5.17
N VAL A 211 -4.16 6.03 -4.07
CA VAL A 211 -3.83 6.73 -2.82
C VAL A 211 -3.66 5.69 -1.74
N HIS A 212 -2.42 5.49 -1.30
CA HIS A 212 -2.11 4.66 -0.15
C HIS A 212 -2.23 5.55 1.09
N ALA A 213 -3.17 5.25 1.98
CA ALA A 213 -3.39 5.98 3.21
C ALA A 213 -2.96 5.11 4.39
N LEU A 214 -2.01 5.58 5.20
CA LEU A 214 -1.72 5.02 6.52
C LEU A 214 -2.63 5.71 7.53
N CYS A 215 -3.34 4.91 8.31
CA CYS A 215 -4.46 5.36 9.12
C CYS A 215 -4.35 4.91 10.57
N HIS A 216 -4.95 5.70 11.46
CA HIS A 216 -5.39 5.22 12.75
C HIS A 216 -6.81 4.66 12.57
N SER A 217 -7.02 3.40 12.94
CA SER A 217 -8.28 2.69 12.74
C SER A 217 -9.00 2.50 14.07
N THR A 218 -10.31 2.74 14.10
CA THR A 218 -11.15 2.55 15.29
C THR A 218 -12.42 1.78 14.94
N THR A 219 -12.80 0.81 15.77
CA THR A 219 -14.02 0.02 15.64
C THR A 219 -15.17 0.65 16.44
N GLY A 220 -16.41 0.30 16.10
CA GLY A 220 -17.60 0.76 16.86
C GLY A 220 -17.65 0.31 18.33
N ASP A 221 -16.90 -0.72 18.70
CA ASP A 221 -16.75 -1.20 20.09
C ASP A 221 -15.59 -0.54 20.85
N GLY A 222 -14.89 0.42 20.23
CA GLY A 222 -13.85 1.24 20.86
C GLY A 222 -12.44 0.66 20.82
N ARG A 223 -12.22 -0.49 20.16
CA ARG A 223 -10.86 -0.96 19.85
C ARG A 223 -10.23 -0.08 18.78
N ALA A 224 -8.91 0.04 18.82
CA ALA A 224 -8.17 0.88 17.90
C ALA A 224 -6.86 0.21 17.47
N GLY A 225 -6.22 0.77 16.45
CA GLY A 225 -4.88 0.39 16.02
C GLY A 225 -4.48 1.09 14.73
N ALA A 226 -3.68 0.43 13.91
CA ALA A 226 -3.16 0.98 12.68
C ALA A 226 -3.60 0.16 11.47
N ALA A 227 -3.78 0.84 10.34
CA ALA A 227 -4.19 0.21 9.09
C ALA A 227 -3.59 0.97 7.92
N TRP A 228 -3.55 0.35 6.74
CA TRP A 228 -3.54 1.11 5.50
C TRP A 228 -4.74 0.77 4.65
N VAL A 229 -5.19 1.77 3.89
CA VAL A 229 -6.22 1.62 2.87
C VAL A 229 -5.70 2.24 1.58
N VAL A 230 -5.81 1.50 0.49
CA VAL A 230 -5.49 1.95 -0.86
C VAL A 230 -6.80 2.19 -1.60
N LEU A 231 -6.95 3.41 -2.11
CA LEU A 231 -8.06 3.82 -2.96
C LEU A 231 -7.54 3.99 -4.39
N VAL A 232 -8.07 3.23 -5.34
CA VAL A 232 -7.74 3.38 -6.76
C VAL A 232 -8.95 3.98 -7.47
N ARG A 233 -8.73 5.12 -8.13
CA ARG A 233 -9.75 5.83 -8.91
C ARG A 233 -9.23 6.05 -10.32
N PRO A 234 -9.97 5.63 -11.37
CA PRO A 234 -9.64 6.01 -12.74
C PRO A 234 -9.54 7.53 -12.88
N GLY A 235 -8.61 7.98 -13.72
CA GLY A 235 -8.55 9.37 -14.16
C GLY A 235 -9.76 9.71 -15.02
N SER A 236 -10.13 10.98 -15.00
CA SER A 236 -11.13 11.56 -15.91
C SER A 236 -10.64 11.60 -17.34
#